data_AF-H3RGL7-F1
#
_entry.id   AF-H3RGL7-F1
#
_cell.length_a   1.000
_cell.length_b   1.000
_cell.length_c   1.000
_cell.angle_alpha   90.00
_cell.angle_beta   90.00
_cell.angle_gamma   90.00
#
_symmetry.space_group_name_H-M   'P 1'
#
loop_
_entity.id
_entity.type
_entity.pdbx_description
1 polymer ?
#
loop_
_entity_poly.entity_id
_entity_poly.type
_entity_poly.pdbx_seq_one_letter_code
_entity_poly.pdbx_strand_id
1 'polypeptide(L)'
;MTSFQESLNIVMACALPKNPNEVLKFVDEANIDQICAAPFIEPGRDELRDYFNETFPTLHKALSEGYWKQSCLLKLRKALADTLPSIKES
;
A
#
# COMPACT_ATOMS: atom_id res chain seq x y z
N MET A 1 6.63 -22.14 0.94
CA MET A 1 5.26 -21.61 1.10
C MET A 1 5.24 -20.07 0.95
N THR A 2 5.99 -19.53 -0.03
CA THR A 2 6.17 -18.08 -0.19
C THR A 2 5.19 -17.46 -1.17
N SER A 3 4.84 -18.16 -2.27
CA SER A 3 3.99 -17.60 -3.33
C SER A 3 2.55 -17.31 -2.91
N PHE A 4 1.97 -18.13 -2.01
CA PHE A 4 0.60 -17.91 -1.53
C PHE A 4 0.49 -16.64 -0.70
N GLN A 5 1.42 -16.45 0.24
CA GLN A 5 1.42 -15.26 1.11
C GLN A 5 1.69 -13.99 0.30
N GLU A 6 2.61 -14.05 -0.66
CA GLU A 6 2.88 -12.96 -1.60
C GLU A 6 1.64 -12.59 -2.42
N SER A 7 0.96 -13.59 -2.99
CA SER A 7 -0.29 -13.38 -3.73
C SER A 7 -1.40 -12.78 -2.85
N LEU A 8 -1.52 -13.24 -1.60
CA LEU A 8 -2.47 -12.69 -0.65
C LEU A 8 -2.17 -11.22 -0.33
N ASN A 9 -0.91 -10.89 -0.08
CA ASN A 9 -0.47 -9.52 0.21
C ASN A 9 -0.76 -8.58 -0.98
N ILE A 10 -0.52 -9.03 -2.21
CA ILE A 10 -0.88 -8.28 -3.43
C ILE A 10 -2.39 -8.02 -3.49
N VAL A 11 -3.21 -9.04 -3.27
CA VAL A 11 -4.67 -8.90 -3.27
C VAL A 11 -5.13 -7.91 -2.19
N MET A 12 -4.50 -7.95 -1.01
CA MET A 12 -4.79 -7.01 0.08
C MET A 12 -4.39 -5.58 -0.28
N ALA A 13 -3.24 -5.36 -0.92
CA ALA A 13 -2.84 -4.06 -1.42
C ALA A 13 -3.83 -3.52 -2.46
N CYS A 14 -4.26 -4.35 -3.42
CA CYS A 14 -5.30 -3.98 -4.39
C CYS A 14 -6.65 -3.63 -3.73
N ALA A 15 -6.95 -4.23 -2.58
CA ALA A 15 -8.17 -3.97 -1.82
C ALA A 15 -8.06 -2.71 -0.93
N LEU A 16 -6.86 -2.30 -0.54
CA LEU A 16 -6.62 -1.18 0.37
C LEU A 16 -7.27 0.15 -0.07
N PRO A 17 -7.17 0.60 -1.34
CA PRO A 17 -7.85 1.82 -1.79
C PRO A 17 -9.37 1.67 -1.87
N LYS A 18 -9.90 0.44 -1.90
CA LYS A 18 -11.34 0.17 -2.04
C LYS A 18 -12.03 -0.05 -0.69
N ASN A 19 -11.34 -0.69 0.24
CA ASN A 19 -11.89 -1.07 1.53
C ASN A 19 -10.82 -1.03 2.65
N PRO A 20 -10.34 0.18 3.01
CA PRO A 20 -9.22 0.32 3.93
C PRO A 20 -9.55 -0.20 5.33
N ASN A 21 -10.79 -0.03 5.80
CA ASN A 21 -11.18 -0.47 7.13
C ASN A 21 -11.12 -1.99 7.30
N GLU A 22 -11.46 -2.77 6.26
CA GLU A 22 -11.36 -4.22 6.33
C GLU A 22 -9.92 -4.69 6.19
N VAL A 23 -9.14 -4.10 5.27
CA VAL A 23 -7.75 -4.51 5.07
C VAL A 23 -6.91 -4.23 6.33
N LEU A 24 -7.10 -3.07 6.96
CA LEU A 24 -6.34 -2.68 8.16
C LEU A 24 -6.57 -3.60 9.38
N LYS A 25 -7.63 -4.42 9.40
CA LYS A 25 -7.84 -5.43 10.47
C LYS A 25 -6.85 -6.58 10.41
N PHE A 26 -6.25 -6.82 9.25
CA PHE A 26 -5.36 -7.94 8.98
C PHE A 26 -3.91 -7.49 8.75
N VAL A 27 -3.63 -6.20 8.89
CA VAL A 27 -2.26 -5.67 8.81
C VAL A 27 -1.55 -5.90 10.15
N ASP A 28 -0.31 -6.35 10.06
CA ASP A 28 0.59 -6.56 11.19
C ASP A 28 2.05 -6.21 10.84
N GLU A 29 2.97 -6.44 11.77
CA GLU A 29 4.40 -6.16 11.58
C GLU A 29 5.03 -6.97 10.45
N ALA A 30 4.49 -8.16 10.14
CA ALA A 30 5.07 -9.08 9.17
C ALA A 30 4.66 -8.76 7.73
N ASN A 31 3.49 -8.15 7.53
CA ASN A 31 2.89 -7.92 6.21
C ASN A 31 2.73 -6.44 5.82
N ILE A 32 2.97 -5.49 6.73
CA ILE A 32 2.70 -4.07 6.48
C ILE A 32 3.47 -3.51 5.27
N ASP A 33 4.73 -3.90 5.10
CA ASP A 33 5.54 -3.43 3.97
C ASP A 33 5.01 -3.98 2.65
N GLN A 34 4.58 -5.24 2.65
CA GLN A 34 4.04 -5.93 1.51
C GLN A 34 2.58 -5.57 1.23
N ILE A 35 1.94 -4.68 1.99
CA ILE A 35 0.57 -4.22 1.69
C ILE A 35 0.59 -2.72 1.45
N CYS A 36 1.29 -1.97 2.30
CA CYS A 36 1.24 -0.52 2.33
C CYS A 36 2.41 0.16 1.61
N ALA A 37 3.42 -0.57 1.12
CA ALA A 37 4.52 -0.01 0.32
C ALA A 37 4.41 -0.28 -1.20
N ALA A 38 3.27 -0.78 -1.68
CA ALA A 38 2.99 -1.17 -3.08
C ALA A 38 3.71 -2.47 -3.51
N PRO A 39 3.17 -3.66 -3.17
CA PRO A 39 3.81 -4.96 -3.39
C PRO A 39 3.61 -5.53 -4.80
N PHE A 40 3.50 -4.70 -5.82
CA PHE A 40 3.20 -5.17 -7.16
C PHE A 40 4.43 -5.80 -7.81
N ILE A 41 4.21 -6.81 -8.66
CA ILE A 41 5.28 -7.43 -9.44
C ILE A 41 5.56 -6.52 -10.64
N GLU A 42 6.75 -5.93 -10.68
CA GLU A 42 7.21 -5.03 -11.77
C GLU A 42 6.17 -3.97 -12.18
N PRO A 43 5.64 -3.16 -11.23
CA PRO A 43 4.54 -2.26 -11.55
C PRO A 43 4.98 -1.16 -12.50
N GLY A 44 4.07 -0.81 -13.40
CA GLY A 44 4.24 0.37 -14.25
C GLY A 44 4.21 1.66 -13.43
N ARG A 45 4.82 2.73 -13.96
CA ARG A 45 4.80 4.07 -13.33
C ARG A 45 3.37 4.57 -13.08
N ASP A 46 2.48 4.39 -14.05
CA ASP A 46 1.08 4.81 -13.93
C ASP A 46 0.33 4.00 -12.88
N GLU A 47 0.61 2.69 -12.79
CA GLU A 47 -0.01 1.78 -11.82
C GLU A 47 0.34 2.17 -10.38
N LEU A 48 1.62 2.49 -10.12
CA LEU A 48 2.06 3.03 -8.84
C LEU A 48 1.41 4.37 -8.54
N ARG A 49 1.39 5.29 -9.52
CA ARG A 49 0.79 6.61 -9.34
C ARG A 49 -0.69 6.51 -8.97
N ASP A 50 -1.43 5.69 -9.69
CA ASP A 50 -2.87 5.51 -9.48
C ASP A 50 -3.11 4.86 -8.11
N TYR A 51 -2.33 3.84 -7.75
CA TYR A 51 -2.37 3.24 -6.42
C TYR A 51 -2.16 4.27 -5.30
N PHE A 52 -1.11 5.10 -5.38
CA PHE A 52 -0.85 6.11 -4.35
C PHE A 52 -1.95 7.18 -4.30
N ASN A 53 -2.40 7.66 -5.47
CA ASN A 53 -3.43 8.69 -5.58
C ASN A 53 -4.78 8.24 -5.01
N GLU A 54 -5.13 6.96 -5.15
CA GLU A 54 -6.38 6.42 -4.61
C GLU A 54 -6.25 6.03 -3.14
N THR A 55 -5.12 5.44 -2.76
CA THR A 55 -4.93 4.86 -1.42
C THR A 55 -4.78 5.94 -0.36
N PHE A 56 -3.97 6.97 -0.59
CA PHE A 56 -3.74 8.05 0.38
C PHE A 56 -5.02 8.73 0.91
N PRO A 57 -5.89 9.28 0.05
CA PRO A 57 -7.09 9.97 0.52
C PRO A 57 -8.07 9.01 1.18
N THR A 58 -8.14 7.76 0.68
CA THR A 58 -9.04 6.74 1.21
C THR A 58 -8.61 6.27 2.59
N LEU A 59 -7.31 6.03 2.80
CA LEU A 59 -6.78 5.70 4.13
C LEU A 59 -6.98 6.84 5.12
N HIS A 60 -6.79 8.10 4.69
CA HIS A 60 -7.05 9.26 5.54
C HIS A 60 -8.52 9.32 6.01
N LYS A 61 -9.47 8.99 5.12
CA LYS A 61 -10.91 8.95 5.40
C LYS A 61 -11.38 7.69 6.14
N ALA A 62 -10.55 6.65 6.22
CA ALA A 62 -10.86 5.41 6.92
C ALA A 62 -11.20 5.68 8.39
N LEU A 63 -12.27 5.06 8.88
CA LEU A 63 -12.84 5.28 10.21
C LEU A 63 -11.94 4.75 11.33
N SER A 64 -11.05 3.79 11.03
CA SER A 64 -10.15 3.23 12.02
C SER A 64 -9.01 4.21 12.33
N GLU A 65 -9.15 5.03 13.36
CA GLU A 65 -8.02 5.70 14.00
C GLU A 65 -7.21 4.67 14.80
N GLY A 66 -6.27 4.01 14.13
CA GLY A 66 -5.47 2.94 14.73
C GLY A 66 -4.01 3.01 14.30
N TYR A 67 -3.15 2.38 15.09
CA TYR A 67 -1.70 2.27 14.85
C TYR A 67 -1.40 1.86 13.40
N TRP A 68 -2.08 0.84 12.89
CA TRP A 68 -1.87 0.33 11.54
C TRP A 68 -2.21 1.34 10.43
N LYS A 69 -3.23 2.18 10.62
CA LYS A 69 -3.54 3.26 9.67
C LYS A 69 -2.36 4.23 9.56
N GLN A 70 -1.83 4.67 10.70
CA GLN A 70 -0.71 5.62 10.72
C GLN A 70 0.56 4.99 10.14
N SER A 71 0.86 3.75 10.52
CA SER A 71 2.00 3.01 9.99
C SER A 71 1.88 2.81 8.47
N CYS A 72 0.70 2.46 7.94
CA CYS A 72 0.47 2.34 6.50
C CYS A 72 0.63 3.67 5.77
N LEU A 73 0.12 4.78 6.33
CA LEU A 73 0.36 6.11 5.76
C LEU A 73 1.86 6.46 5.68
N LEU A 74 2.64 6.09 6.70
CA LEU A 74 4.09 6.29 6.69
C LEU A 74 4.78 5.45 5.62
N LYS A 75 4.39 4.17 5.46
CA LYS A 75 4.94 3.29 4.42
C LYS A 75 4.59 3.79 3.01
N LEU A 76 3.35 4.21 2.78
CA LEU A 76 2.92 4.81 1.51
C LEU A 76 3.73 6.07 1.18
N ARG A 77 4.00 6.93 2.17
CA ARG A 77 4.79 8.17 1.96
C ARG A 77 6.22 7.86 1.58
N LYS A 78 6.81 6.89 2.28
CA LYS A 78 8.17 6.45 1.99
C LYS A 78 8.25 5.85 0.59
N ALA A 79 7.36 4.91 0.25
CA ALA A 79 7.34 4.28 -1.06
C ALA A 79 7.14 5.30 -2.20
N LEU A 80 6.23 6.27 -2.03
CA LEU A 80 6.05 7.36 -2.98
C LEU A 80 7.31 8.21 -3.13
N ALA A 81 7.98 8.55 -2.02
CA ALA A 81 9.22 9.33 -2.03
C ALA A 81 10.39 8.56 -2.64
N ASP A 82 10.44 7.24 -2.52
CA ASP A 82 11.44 6.39 -3.16
C ASP A 82 11.16 6.24 -4.67
N THR A 83 9.89 6.27 -5.07
CA THR A 83 9.45 6.12 -6.47
C THR A 83 9.59 7.44 -7.28
N LEU A 84 9.35 8.60 -6.66
CA LEU A 84 9.38 9.92 -7.35
C LEU A 84 10.75 10.35 -7.94
N PRO A 85 11.90 10.11 -7.29
CA PRO A 85 13.22 10.32 -7.85
C PRO A 85 13.43 9.47 -9.11
N SER A 86 12.96 8.23 -9.11
CA SER A 86 13.04 7.32 -10.26
C SER A 86 12.11 7.69 -11.42
N ILE A 87 11.17 8.63 -11.23
CA ILE A 87 10.25 9.09 -12.29
C ILE A 87 10.85 10.27 -13.09
N LYS A 88 11.78 11.05 -12.52
CA LYS A 88 12.36 12.23 -13.18
C LYS A 88 13.47 11.92 -14.18
N GLU A 89 14.05 10.72 -14.16
CA GLU A 89 15.18 10.33 -15.03
C GLU A 89 14.77 9.43 -16.21
N SER A 90 13.49 9.41 -16.62
CA SER A 90 13.02 8.60 -17.77
C SER A 90 12.05 9.33 -18.67
#